data_AF-A0A0K2LDV8-F1
#
_entry.id   AF-A0A0K2LDV8-F1
#
_cell.length_a   1.000
_cell.length_b   1.000
_cell.length_c   1.000
_cell.angle_alpha   90.00
_cell.angle_beta   90.00
_cell.angle_gamma   90.00
#
_symmetry.space_group_name_H-M   'P 1'
#
loop_
_entity.id
_entity.type
_entity.pdbx_description
1 polymer ?
#
loop_
_entity_poly.entity_id
_entity_poly.type
_entity_poly.pdbx_seq_one_letter_code
_entity_poly.pdbx_strand_id
1 'polypeptide(L)'
;MTRTAKLSFYFIIFIIFGLVGMWMPLLGDDLHWGTYFGSNYFPQGIFLKYDGRYLGDLLVITMTKFKPIAFLGYGTFMTTIVYLIQRIREQIKAPKSIGLVSASLATIFILLTPNTIFKQILGWHAGFANYVPSLVFPLFMLYLVLKNYDNKNIHYYRTSTYLIFFAAIFAQFFAEHVTILNVFNSILVWLFLRKHFGNEFKKVLNFILVGNFIGAFLMFINGAYIKILFGTDSYRSLKGSSNSDTMIHYMLTQFSTKHLIMLIVAILIFTVAVVFYTLRVRNTKQKIANFSLLLSSFVVVAPFIVVSPFGSRCMFATYMFFATIFIINFDMLLDGYEKFILPVFMVIAIGLGIKTDAMSHNYGNTFKMQVQYSMYQNNVQRNSQYFLQYKDTNHIWLTAQIQNDANFSELYVKNKDRNMVPINYYDWTDAERKLKGKKFKTHDDYMRAFDQQILKKVKLIQAKENK
;
A
#
# COMPACT_ATOMS: atom_id res chain seq x y z
N MET A 1 28.44 3.84 17.95
CA MET A 1 27.87 2.56 17.45
C MET A 1 26.34 2.57 17.33
N THR A 2 25.56 3.05 18.32
CA THR A 2 24.08 3.00 18.30
C THR A 2 23.44 3.73 17.11
N ARG A 3 23.93 4.93 16.75
CA ARG A 3 23.46 5.69 15.59
C ARG A 3 23.70 4.95 14.27
N THR A 4 24.89 4.38 14.09
CA THR A 4 25.25 3.61 12.90
C THR A 4 24.39 2.36 12.75
N ALA A 5 24.11 1.65 13.84
CA ALA A 5 23.23 0.49 13.85
C ALA A 5 21.79 0.84 13.45
N LYS A 6 21.21 1.92 14.03
CA LYS A 6 19.88 2.41 13.63
C LYS A 6 19.82 2.74 12.15
N LEU A 7 20.79 3.52 11.66
CA LEU A 7 20.82 3.93 10.26
C LEU A 7 20.93 2.72 9.32
N SER A 8 21.79 1.76 9.67
CA SER A 8 21.97 0.52 8.89
C SER A 8 20.67 -0.28 8.82
N PHE A 9 19.96 -0.41 9.94
CA PHE A 9 18.67 -1.11 9.98
C PHE A 9 17.61 -0.47 9.07
N TYR A 10 17.43 0.86 9.17
CA TYR A 10 16.49 1.56 8.30
C TYR A 10 16.91 1.52 6.83
N PHE A 11 18.21 1.55 6.54
CA PHE A 11 18.72 1.39 5.18
C PHE A 11 18.42 -0.01 4.63
N ILE A 12 18.63 -1.07 5.41
CA ILE A 12 18.29 -2.44 5.01
C ILE A 12 16.80 -2.57 4.69
N ILE A 13 15.93 -2.03 5.55
CA ILE A 13 14.48 -2.04 5.32
C ILE A 13 14.10 -1.23 4.07
N PHE A 14 14.74 -0.08 3.87
CA PHE A 14 14.56 0.73 2.67
C PHE A 14 14.90 -0.06 1.40
N ILE A 15 16.01 -0.80 1.39
CA ILE A 15 16.38 -1.68 0.28
C ILE A 15 15.34 -2.79 0.09
N ILE A 16 14.93 -3.49 1.16
CA ILE A 16 13.94 -4.57 1.09
C ILE A 16 12.64 -4.09 0.45
N PHE A 17 12.04 -3.02 0.97
CA PHE A 17 10.79 -2.51 0.41
C PHE A 17 10.99 -1.93 -0.98
N GLY A 18 12.12 -1.25 -1.23
CA GLY A 18 12.43 -0.74 -2.56
C GLY A 18 12.52 -1.86 -3.61
N LEU A 19 13.15 -2.98 -3.30
CA LEU A 19 13.24 -4.11 -4.21
C LEU A 19 11.85 -4.74 -4.46
N VAL A 20 11.00 -4.88 -3.43
CA VAL A 20 9.60 -5.29 -3.60
C VAL A 20 8.89 -4.41 -4.64
N GLY A 21 9.01 -3.08 -4.51
CA GLY A 21 8.44 -2.13 -5.47
C GLY A 21 9.07 -2.21 -6.87
N MET A 22 10.38 -2.46 -6.96
CA MET A 22 11.06 -2.60 -8.26
C MET A 22 10.63 -3.86 -9.03
N TRP A 23 10.37 -4.93 -8.28
CA TRP A 23 10.11 -6.24 -8.84
C TRP A 23 8.65 -6.53 -9.14
N MET A 24 7.71 -5.88 -8.46
CA MET A 24 6.30 -6.14 -8.74
C MET A 24 5.92 -5.87 -10.20
N PRO A 25 5.02 -6.69 -10.76
CA PRO A 25 4.54 -6.51 -12.12
C PRO A 25 3.59 -5.32 -12.22
N LEU A 26 3.46 -4.77 -13.42
CA LEU A 26 2.42 -3.79 -13.73
C LEU A 26 1.13 -4.55 -14.03
N LEU A 27 0.10 -4.35 -13.21
CA LEU A 27 -1.15 -5.09 -13.29
C LEU A 27 -2.36 -4.16 -13.35
N GLY A 28 -3.43 -4.61 -14.01
CA GLY A 28 -4.68 -3.86 -14.07
C GLY A 28 -4.46 -2.47 -14.65
N ASP A 29 -4.89 -1.44 -13.93
CA ASP A 29 -4.77 -0.05 -14.34
C ASP A 29 -3.33 0.49 -14.29
N ASP A 30 -2.38 -0.17 -13.63
CA ASP A 30 -0.96 0.21 -13.68
C ASP A 30 -0.44 0.26 -15.12
N LEU A 31 -0.93 -0.66 -15.97
CA LEU A 31 -0.65 -0.68 -17.39
C LEU A 31 -1.21 0.57 -18.09
N HIS A 32 -2.44 0.96 -17.77
CA HIS A 32 -3.07 2.14 -18.36
C HIS A 32 -2.34 3.43 -17.97
N TRP A 33 -1.92 3.56 -16.71
CA TRP A 33 -1.11 4.68 -16.22
C TRP A 33 0.24 4.81 -16.94
N GLY A 34 0.82 3.70 -17.40
CA GLY A 34 2.06 3.68 -18.17
C GLY A 34 1.94 4.15 -19.63
N THR A 35 0.72 4.35 -20.15
CA THR A 35 0.46 4.61 -21.58
C THR A 35 0.33 6.10 -21.93
N TYR A 36 -0.25 6.37 -23.10
CA TYR A 36 -0.69 7.70 -23.52
C TYR A 36 -1.57 8.37 -22.46
N PHE A 37 -2.46 7.62 -21.79
CA PHE A 37 -3.34 8.17 -20.77
C PHE A 37 -2.57 8.88 -19.66
N GLY A 38 -1.63 8.19 -19.00
CA GLY A 38 -0.83 8.79 -17.93
C GLY A 38 0.11 9.90 -18.42
N SER A 39 0.56 9.85 -19.68
CA SER A 39 1.34 10.95 -20.28
C SER A 39 0.54 12.24 -20.46
N ASN A 40 -0.78 12.13 -20.65
CA ASN A 40 -1.67 13.25 -20.91
C ASN A 40 -2.52 13.66 -19.70
N TYR A 41 -2.39 12.94 -18.59
CA TYR A 41 -3.17 13.17 -17.37
C TYR A 41 -3.09 14.62 -16.85
N PHE A 42 -1.86 15.15 -16.71
CA PHE A 42 -1.64 16.55 -16.32
C PHE A 42 -1.73 17.53 -17.50
N PRO A 43 -1.05 17.31 -18.65
CA PRO A 43 -1.04 18.28 -19.75
C PRO A 43 -2.42 18.60 -20.35
N GLN A 44 -3.33 17.62 -20.40
CA GLN A 44 -4.67 17.82 -20.96
C GLN A 44 -5.73 18.17 -19.91
N GLY A 45 -5.34 18.41 -18.65
CA GLY A 45 -6.28 18.79 -17.59
C GLY A 45 -7.21 17.66 -17.11
N ILE A 46 -6.90 16.40 -17.42
CA ILE A 46 -7.70 15.23 -17.00
C ILE A 46 -7.76 15.17 -15.47
N PHE A 47 -6.66 15.50 -14.81
CA PHE A 47 -6.56 15.53 -13.34
C PHE A 47 -7.64 16.36 -12.66
N LEU A 48 -8.18 17.40 -13.30
CA LEU A 48 -9.23 18.26 -12.73
C LEU A 48 -10.60 17.58 -12.62
N LYS A 49 -10.79 16.42 -13.26
CA LYS A 49 -12.09 15.73 -13.37
C LYS A 49 -12.05 14.23 -13.04
N TYR A 50 -10.94 13.73 -12.49
CA TYR A 50 -10.72 12.28 -12.27
C TYR A 50 -11.02 11.84 -10.84
N ASP A 51 -10.21 12.23 -9.84
CA ASP A 51 -10.45 11.85 -8.44
C ASP A 51 -9.80 12.75 -7.37
N GLY A 52 -9.12 13.83 -7.74
CA GLY A 52 -8.46 14.72 -6.77
C GLY A 52 -7.26 14.12 -6.03
N ARG A 53 -6.80 12.90 -6.36
CA ARG A 53 -5.61 12.26 -5.77
C ARG A 53 -4.33 12.65 -6.49
N TYR A 54 -4.13 13.96 -6.64
CA TYR A 54 -3.11 14.52 -7.54
C TYR A 54 -1.69 13.95 -7.32
N LEU A 55 -1.26 13.75 -6.06
CA LEU A 55 0.07 13.22 -5.77
C LEU A 55 0.14 11.71 -5.86
N GLY A 56 -0.95 11.01 -5.52
CA GLY A 56 -1.04 9.57 -5.74
C GLY A 56 -0.96 9.23 -7.23
N ASP A 57 -1.69 9.96 -8.07
CA ASP A 57 -1.68 9.79 -9.53
C ASP A 57 -0.33 10.13 -10.14
N LEU A 58 0.29 11.23 -9.70
CA LEU A 58 1.65 11.58 -10.13
C LEU A 58 2.64 10.47 -9.79
N LEU A 59 2.53 9.91 -8.58
CA LEU A 59 3.41 8.84 -8.12
C LEU A 59 3.21 7.57 -8.94
N VAL A 60 1.98 7.12 -9.21
CA VAL A 60 1.76 5.93 -10.05
C VAL A 60 2.20 6.13 -11.50
N ILE A 61 1.92 7.29 -12.11
CA ILE A 61 2.38 7.60 -13.48
C ILE A 61 3.91 7.54 -13.58
N THR A 62 4.62 8.07 -12.58
CA THR A 62 6.08 8.08 -12.59
C THR A 62 6.67 6.69 -12.29
N MET A 63 6.09 5.94 -11.34
CA MET A 63 6.50 4.57 -11.03
C MET A 63 6.33 3.60 -12.20
N THR A 64 5.22 3.70 -12.93
CA THR A 64 4.90 2.82 -14.07
C THR A 64 5.82 3.07 -15.27
N LYS A 65 6.35 4.29 -15.42
CA LYS A 65 7.30 4.67 -16.48
C LYS A 65 8.76 4.41 -16.12
N PHE A 66 9.14 4.57 -14.85
CA PHE A 66 10.53 4.45 -14.43
C PHE A 66 10.66 3.64 -13.13
N LYS A 67 11.06 2.37 -13.26
CA LYS A 67 11.17 1.41 -12.15
C LYS A 67 11.99 1.89 -10.94
N PRO A 68 13.08 2.65 -11.09
CA PRO A 68 13.78 3.21 -9.93
C PRO A 68 12.91 4.14 -9.07
N ILE A 69 11.89 4.79 -9.61
CA ILE A 69 10.93 5.57 -8.80
C ILE A 69 10.04 4.64 -7.97
N ALA A 70 9.66 3.46 -8.48
CA ALA A 70 8.95 2.46 -7.67
C ALA A 70 9.82 1.99 -6.50
N PHE A 71 11.12 1.77 -6.74
CA PHE A 71 12.08 1.45 -5.69
C PHE A 71 12.16 2.56 -4.62
N LEU A 72 12.33 3.81 -5.05
CA LEU A 72 12.40 4.95 -4.14
C LEU A 72 11.09 5.17 -3.38
N GLY A 73 9.95 5.05 -4.05
CA GLY A 73 8.63 5.20 -3.45
C GLY A 73 8.36 4.16 -2.36
N TYR A 74 8.46 2.87 -2.72
CA TYR A 74 8.24 1.77 -1.76
C TYR A 74 9.22 1.82 -0.60
N GLY A 75 10.51 2.01 -0.89
CA GLY A 75 11.54 2.14 0.13
C GLY A 75 11.26 3.31 1.08
N THR A 76 10.97 4.50 0.54
CA THR A 76 10.81 5.72 1.34
C THR A 76 9.58 5.69 2.22
N PHE A 77 8.39 5.43 1.65
CA PHE A 77 7.14 5.53 2.40
C PHE A 77 7.01 4.44 3.46
N MET A 78 7.36 3.19 3.15
CA MET A 78 7.32 2.11 4.14
C MET A 78 8.33 2.32 5.27
N THR A 79 9.56 2.70 4.94
CA THR A 79 10.58 3.00 5.96
C THR A 79 10.18 4.19 6.82
N THR A 80 9.54 5.20 6.24
CA THR A 80 9.02 6.37 6.98
C THR A 80 7.93 5.96 7.95
N ILE A 81 6.99 5.10 7.56
CA ILE A 81 5.96 4.57 8.46
C ILE A 81 6.59 3.83 9.64
N VAL A 82 7.54 2.91 9.36
CA VAL A 82 8.27 2.15 10.39
C VAL A 82 9.03 3.08 11.33
N TYR A 83 9.70 4.09 10.78
CA TYR A 83 10.42 5.11 11.55
C TYR A 83 9.48 5.92 12.43
N LEU A 84 8.33 6.37 11.92
CA LEU A 84 7.35 7.14 12.67
C LEU A 84 6.76 6.33 13.84
N ILE A 85 6.45 5.05 13.64
CA ILE A 85 5.98 4.17 14.71
C ILE A 85 7.02 4.08 15.84
N GLN A 86 8.29 3.87 15.50
CA GLN A 86 9.38 3.89 16.48
C GLN A 86 9.48 5.25 17.19
N ARG A 87 9.37 6.36 16.47
CA ARG A 87 9.43 7.70 17.06
C ARG A 87 8.27 8.00 18.00
N ILE A 88 7.06 7.56 17.67
CA ILE A 88 5.88 7.65 18.53
C ILE A 88 6.16 6.91 19.85
N ARG A 89 6.66 5.67 19.78
CA ARG A 89 7.05 4.90 20.99
C ARG A 89 8.07 5.66 21.83
N GLU A 90 9.14 6.17 21.20
CA GLU A 90 10.21 6.91 21.90
C GLU A 90 9.70 8.18 22.61
N GLN A 91 8.66 8.85 22.10
CA GLN A 91 8.07 10.02 22.77
C GLN A 91 7.28 9.67 24.03
N ILE A 92 6.80 8.43 24.14
CA ILE A 92 6.07 7.96 25.32
C ILE A 92 7.06 7.53 26.41
N LYS A 93 8.07 6.75 26.03
CA LYS A 93 9.14 6.29 26.92
C LYS A 93 10.42 6.09 26.12
N ALA A 94 11.54 6.63 26.61
CA ALA A 94 12.84 6.39 26.00
C ALA A 94 13.22 4.89 26.10
N PRO A 95 13.81 4.31 25.05
CA PRO A 95 14.26 2.92 25.07
C PRO A 95 15.48 2.77 25.99
N LYS A 96 15.60 1.62 26.66
CA LYS A 96 16.76 1.33 27.52
C LYS A 96 18.02 0.96 26.72
N SER A 97 17.88 0.48 25.48
CA SER A 97 19.01 0.14 24.63
C SER A 97 18.92 0.77 23.23
N ILE A 98 19.03 -0.02 22.17
CA ILE A 98 19.09 0.48 20.79
C ILE A 98 17.74 1.10 20.39
N GLY A 99 16.60 0.60 20.85
CA GLY A 99 15.28 1.11 20.50
C GLY A 99 14.90 0.80 19.05
N LEU A 100 14.95 -0.48 18.67
CA LEU A 100 14.53 -0.94 17.33
C LEU A 100 13.47 -2.05 17.37
N VAL A 101 12.96 -2.40 18.56
CA VAL A 101 11.92 -3.43 18.69
C VAL A 101 10.64 -2.99 18.00
N SER A 102 10.13 -1.78 18.26
CA SER A 102 8.94 -1.28 17.56
C SER A 102 9.15 -1.18 16.05
N ALA A 103 10.34 -0.77 15.60
CA ALA A 103 10.66 -0.73 14.17
C ALA A 103 10.65 -2.14 13.54
N SER A 104 11.25 -3.13 14.20
CA SER A 104 11.29 -4.52 13.72
C SER A 104 9.88 -5.13 13.68
N LEU A 105 9.07 -4.93 14.73
CA LEU A 105 7.70 -5.38 14.75
C LEU A 105 6.86 -4.69 13.66
N ALA A 106 7.00 -3.37 13.47
CA ALA A 106 6.29 -2.67 12.41
C ALA A 106 6.61 -3.25 11.02
N THR A 107 7.89 -3.56 10.75
CA THR A 107 8.28 -4.25 9.51
C THR A 107 7.62 -5.62 9.39
N ILE A 108 7.61 -6.42 10.46
CA ILE A 108 6.94 -7.73 10.48
C ILE A 108 5.44 -7.59 10.18
N PHE A 109 4.73 -6.67 10.84
CA PHE A 109 3.31 -6.45 10.62
C PHE A 109 3.02 -5.97 9.19
N ILE A 110 3.85 -5.10 8.60
CA ILE A 110 3.67 -4.71 7.19
C ILE A 110 3.85 -5.91 6.26
N LEU A 111 4.88 -6.73 6.47
CA LEU A 111 5.18 -7.89 5.63
C LEU A 111 4.18 -9.05 5.81
N LEU A 112 3.52 -9.15 6.97
CA LEU A 112 2.47 -10.13 7.29
C LEU A 112 1.06 -9.57 7.15
N THR A 113 0.91 -8.44 6.46
CA THR A 113 -0.40 -7.88 6.15
C THR A 113 -1.29 -8.95 5.49
N PRO A 114 -2.58 -9.09 5.88
CA PRO A 114 -3.47 -10.07 5.28
C PRO A 114 -3.49 -10.00 3.75
N ASN A 115 -3.54 -11.15 3.08
CA ASN A 115 -3.42 -11.24 1.61
C ASN A 115 -4.36 -10.30 0.86
N THR A 116 -5.60 -10.12 1.34
CA THR A 116 -6.59 -9.22 0.72
C THR A 116 -6.15 -7.76 0.70
N ILE A 117 -5.50 -7.30 1.78
CA ILE A 117 -4.90 -5.97 1.85
C ILE A 117 -3.59 -5.97 1.05
N PHE A 118 -2.71 -6.94 1.27
CA PHE A 118 -1.39 -7.03 0.64
C PHE A 118 -1.47 -6.86 -0.88
N LYS A 119 -2.35 -7.62 -1.54
CA LYS A 119 -2.56 -7.53 -3.00
C LYS A 119 -2.79 -6.08 -3.45
N GLN A 120 -3.60 -5.33 -2.71
CA GLN A 120 -4.00 -3.97 -3.08
C GLN A 120 -3.09 -2.86 -2.54
N ILE A 121 -2.05 -3.17 -1.75
CA ILE A 121 -1.11 -2.15 -1.22
C ILE A 121 0.34 -2.38 -1.64
N LEU A 122 0.77 -3.62 -1.80
CA LEU A 122 2.15 -3.99 -2.13
C LEU A 122 2.23 -4.74 -3.45
N GLY A 123 1.14 -5.41 -3.84
CA GLY A 123 1.01 -6.11 -5.12
C GLY A 123 0.38 -5.29 -6.26
N TRP A 124 0.21 -3.98 -6.06
CA TRP A 124 -0.47 -3.06 -6.98
C TRP A 124 0.07 -1.63 -6.85
N HIS A 125 0.61 -1.05 -7.91
CA HIS A 125 1.26 0.26 -7.81
C HIS A 125 0.29 1.41 -7.58
N ALA A 126 -0.87 1.44 -8.24
CA ALA A 126 -1.87 2.48 -8.02
C ALA A 126 -2.45 2.42 -6.59
N GLY A 127 -2.64 1.20 -6.05
CA GLY A 127 -3.02 0.99 -4.65
C GLY A 127 -1.95 1.44 -3.68
N PHE A 128 -0.69 1.09 -3.93
CA PHE A 128 0.43 1.60 -3.13
C PHE A 128 0.45 3.14 -3.11
N ALA A 129 0.44 3.76 -4.28
CA ALA A 129 0.68 5.20 -4.46
C ALA A 129 -0.31 6.08 -3.69
N ASN A 130 -1.54 5.60 -3.52
CA ASN A 130 -2.61 6.34 -2.87
C ASN A 130 -2.74 6.02 -1.36
N TYR A 131 -2.59 4.76 -0.97
CA TYR A 131 -2.97 4.32 0.38
C TYR A 131 -1.79 4.19 1.34
N VAL A 132 -0.57 3.95 0.85
CA VAL A 132 0.61 3.85 1.71
C VAL A 132 1.16 5.24 2.08
N PRO A 133 1.41 6.17 1.13
CA PRO A 133 1.86 7.52 1.45
C PRO A 133 0.90 8.30 2.34
N SER A 134 -0.42 8.13 2.16
CA SER A 134 -1.43 8.84 2.94
C SER A 134 -1.34 8.55 4.44
N LEU A 135 -0.84 7.38 4.85
CA LEU A 135 -0.67 7.01 6.27
C LEU A 135 0.47 7.77 6.97
N VAL A 136 1.42 8.33 6.22
CA VAL A 136 2.59 9.03 6.80
C VAL A 136 2.15 10.24 7.63
N PHE A 137 1.25 11.06 7.10
CA PHE A 137 0.84 12.30 7.76
C PHE A 137 0.08 12.10 9.09
N PRO A 138 -0.93 11.23 9.23
CA PRO A 138 -1.60 11.01 10.51
C PRO A 138 -0.65 10.46 11.58
N LEU A 139 0.30 9.59 11.22
CA LEU A 139 1.35 9.13 12.15
C LEU A 139 2.32 10.26 12.52
N PHE A 140 2.73 11.08 11.54
CA PHE A 140 3.59 12.24 11.77
C PHE A 140 2.91 13.27 12.68
N MET A 141 1.62 13.52 12.47
CA MET A 141 0.81 14.38 13.30
C MET A 141 0.74 13.87 14.74
N LEU A 142 0.50 12.57 14.94
CA LEU A 142 0.51 11.97 16.27
C LEU A 142 1.90 12.10 16.93
N TYR A 143 2.98 11.85 16.19
CA TYR A 143 4.33 12.07 16.68
C TYR A 143 4.54 13.52 17.15
N LEU A 144 4.13 14.52 16.36
CA LEU A 144 4.22 15.93 16.74
C LEU A 144 3.40 16.22 18.01
N VAL A 145 2.17 15.69 18.12
CA VAL A 145 1.35 15.86 19.33
C VAL A 145 2.08 15.34 20.56
N LEU A 146 2.60 14.11 20.53
CA LEU A 146 3.29 13.51 21.68
C LEU A 146 4.62 14.17 22.01
N LYS A 147 5.34 14.64 20.98
CA LYS A 147 6.59 15.38 21.14
C LYS A 147 6.37 16.67 21.94
N ASN A 148 5.28 17.39 21.65
CA ASN A 148 5.00 18.71 22.25
C ASN A 148 4.06 18.67 23.46
N TYR A 149 3.44 17.52 23.78
CA TYR A 149 2.56 17.37 24.93
C TYR A 149 3.31 17.66 26.24
N ASP A 150 2.88 18.71 26.94
CA ASP A 150 3.49 19.30 28.14
C ASP A 150 4.97 19.69 28.01
N ASN A 151 5.51 19.74 26.79
CA ASN A 151 6.84 20.24 26.50
C ASN A 151 6.76 21.59 25.78
N LYS A 152 6.83 22.67 26.55
CA LYS A 152 6.66 24.05 26.05
C LYS A 152 7.92 24.66 25.44
N ASN A 153 9.07 24.01 25.60
CA ASN A 153 10.38 24.56 25.25
C ASN A 153 10.89 24.13 23.87
N ILE A 154 10.04 23.48 23.06
CA ILE A 154 10.44 23.04 21.72
C ILE A 154 10.39 24.20 20.75
N HIS A 155 11.54 24.51 20.18
CA HIS A 155 11.68 25.49 19.12
C HIS A 155 11.40 24.88 17.74
N TYR A 156 10.72 25.64 16.88
CA TYR A 156 10.51 25.32 15.47
C TYR A 156 11.08 26.42 14.61
N TYR A 157 12.01 26.06 13.72
CA TYR A 157 12.47 26.98 12.69
C TYR A 157 11.34 27.31 11.71
N ARG A 158 11.33 28.54 11.17
CA ARG A 158 10.34 28.98 10.17
C ARG A 158 10.25 28.02 8.98
N THR A 159 11.40 27.55 8.49
CA THR A 159 11.47 26.57 7.40
C THR A 159 10.74 25.28 7.77
N SER A 160 10.90 24.76 8.98
CA SER A 160 10.18 23.58 9.45
C SER A 160 8.67 23.82 9.50
N THR A 161 8.23 24.99 9.96
CA THR A 161 6.80 25.35 9.98
C THR A 161 6.20 25.37 8.58
N TYR A 162 6.88 25.97 7.61
CA TYR A 162 6.41 25.99 6.22
C TYR A 162 6.41 24.58 5.59
N LEU A 163 7.43 23.77 5.86
CA LEU A 163 7.43 22.38 5.38
C LEU A 163 6.28 21.56 5.97
N ILE A 164 5.97 21.75 7.26
CA ILE A 164 4.82 21.09 7.91
C ILE A 164 3.50 21.58 7.31
N PHE A 165 3.37 22.88 7.03
CA PHE A 165 2.20 23.44 6.37
C PHE A 165 1.97 22.82 4.98
N PHE A 166 2.99 22.77 4.13
CA PHE A 166 2.88 22.15 2.82
C PHE A 166 2.65 20.64 2.90
N ALA A 167 3.28 19.96 3.87
CA ALA A 167 3.00 18.55 4.13
C ALA A 167 1.53 18.31 4.51
N ALA A 168 0.91 19.21 5.28
CA ALA A 168 -0.51 19.16 5.63
C ALA A 168 -1.44 19.33 4.42
N ILE A 169 -1.06 20.16 3.43
CA ILE A 169 -1.81 20.28 2.17
C ILE A 169 -1.63 19.03 1.32
N PHE A 170 -0.37 18.65 1.06
CA PHE A 170 -0.02 17.57 0.14
C PHE A 170 -0.46 16.19 0.64
N ALA A 171 -0.54 15.97 1.95
CA ALA A 171 -1.07 14.73 2.51
C ALA A 171 -2.50 14.42 2.05
N GLN A 172 -3.28 15.45 1.67
CA GLN A 172 -4.67 15.27 1.25
C GLN A 172 -4.79 14.78 -0.19
N PHE A 173 -3.74 14.88 -1.00
CA PHE A 173 -3.76 14.51 -2.41
C PHE A 173 -3.49 13.03 -2.67
N PHE A 174 -3.71 12.17 -1.68
CA PHE A 174 -3.46 10.73 -1.76
C PHE A 174 -4.72 9.88 -1.60
N ALA A 175 -5.55 10.14 -0.57
CA ALA A 175 -6.73 9.32 -0.33
C ALA A 175 -7.82 10.06 0.47
N GLU A 176 -9.06 9.98 -0.02
CA GLU A 176 -10.21 10.79 0.41
C GLU A 176 -10.53 10.56 1.89
N HIS A 177 -10.62 9.29 2.26
CA HIS A 177 -10.94 8.85 3.61
C HIS A 177 -9.85 9.21 4.62
N VAL A 178 -8.58 9.28 4.19
CA VAL A 178 -7.48 9.78 5.01
C VAL A 178 -7.49 11.31 5.08
N THR A 179 -7.94 11.99 4.03
CA THR A 179 -8.15 13.44 4.05
C THR A 179 -9.18 13.85 5.10
N ILE A 180 -10.31 13.14 5.14
CA ILE A 180 -11.33 13.32 6.18
C ILE A 180 -10.73 13.07 7.57
N LEU A 181 -9.95 11.99 7.72
CA LEU A 181 -9.26 11.68 8.98
C LEU A 181 -8.31 12.81 9.42
N ASN A 182 -7.50 13.36 8.51
CA ASN A 182 -6.53 14.40 8.84
C ASN A 182 -7.22 15.68 9.33
N VAL A 183 -8.29 16.11 8.65
CA VAL A 183 -9.13 17.23 9.09
C VAL A 183 -9.71 16.94 10.47
N PHE A 184 -10.36 15.78 10.66
CA PHE A 184 -10.95 15.36 11.93
C PHE A 184 -9.92 15.38 13.08
N ASN A 185 -8.77 14.73 12.89
CA ASN A 185 -7.71 14.66 13.89
C ASN A 185 -7.16 16.05 14.25
N SER A 186 -6.99 16.93 13.26
CA SER A 186 -6.51 18.30 13.50
C SER A 186 -7.48 19.15 14.32
N ILE A 187 -8.79 19.02 14.07
CA ILE A 187 -9.82 19.68 14.87
C ILE A 187 -9.81 19.13 16.30
N LEU A 188 -9.78 17.80 16.47
CA LEU A 188 -9.81 17.16 17.79
C LEU A 188 -8.60 17.58 18.65
N VAL A 189 -7.40 17.53 18.08
CA VAL A 189 -6.17 17.97 18.78
C VAL A 189 -6.26 19.45 19.14
N TRP A 190 -6.78 20.29 18.24
CA TRP A 190 -6.96 21.71 18.51
C TRP A 190 -7.98 21.98 19.63
N LEU A 191 -9.10 21.26 19.66
CA LEU A 191 -10.13 21.44 20.69
C LEU A 191 -9.66 20.96 22.07
N PHE A 192 -9.10 19.75 22.15
CA PHE A 192 -8.87 19.07 23.42
C PHE A 192 -7.43 19.21 23.96
N LEU A 193 -6.42 19.32 23.10
CA LEU A 193 -5.02 19.26 23.53
C LEU A 193 -4.26 20.59 23.44
N ARG A 194 -4.80 21.62 22.77
CA ARG A 194 -4.09 22.90 22.55
C ARG A 194 -3.56 23.58 23.83
N LYS A 195 -4.22 23.36 24.97
CA LYS A 195 -3.85 23.95 26.27
C LYS A 195 -2.53 23.38 26.81
N HIS A 196 -2.17 22.16 26.42
CA HIS A 196 -0.95 21.47 26.82
C HIS A 196 0.29 21.86 26.01
N PHE A 197 0.14 22.72 25.00
CA PHE A 197 1.20 23.06 24.06
C PHE A 197 1.80 24.46 24.32
N GLY A 198 3.11 24.61 24.03
CA GLY A 198 3.78 25.90 23.99
C GLY A 198 3.32 26.77 22.82
N ASN A 199 3.62 28.07 22.86
CA ASN A 199 3.17 29.04 21.84
C ASN A 199 3.70 28.72 20.44
N GLU A 200 4.94 28.24 20.33
CA GLU A 200 5.53 27.86 19.05
C GLU A 200 4.79 26.68 18.41
N PHE A 201 4.51 25.62 19.17
CA PHE A 201 3.76 24.49 18.62
C PHE A 201 2.28 24.83 18.35
N LYS A 202 1.66 25.73 19.11
CA LYS A 202 0.31 26.24 18.79
C LYS A 202 0.27 26.91 17.42
N LYS A 203 1.30 27.68 17.05
CA LYS A 203 1.44 28.26 15.70
C LYS A 203 1.51 27.13 14.66
N VAL A 204 2.40 26.15 14.86
CA VAL A 204 2.52 24.99 13.96
C VAL A 204 1.20 24.24 13.83
N LEU A 205 0.48 24.02 14.92
CA LEU A 205 -0.83 23.36 14.93
C LEU A 205 -1.88 24.14 14.13
N ASN A 206 -1.89 25.47 14.21
CA ASN A 206 -2.78 26.30 13.39
C ASN A 206 -2.42 26.20 11.90
N PHE A 207 -1.12 26.16 11.56
CA PHE A 207 -0.69 25.91 10.17
C PHE A 207 -1.13 24.52 9.69
N ILE A 208 -1.01 23.48 10.51
CA ILE A 208 -1.52 22.13 10.18
C ILE A 208 -3.02 22.18 9.92
N LEU A 209 -3.80 22.84 10.79
CA LEU A 209 -5.25 22.96 10.66
C LEU A 209 -5.63 23.63 9.33
N VAL A 210 -5.05 24.81 9.05
CA VAL A 210 -5.30 25.56 7.81
C VAL A 210 -4.85 24.76 6.59
N GLY A 211 -3.68 24.13 6.63
CA GLY A 211 -3.15 23.31 5.55
C GLY A 211 -4.05 22.11 5.24
N ASN A 212 -4.55 21.42 6.26
CA ASN A 212 -5.50 20.32 6.08
C ASN A 212 -6.81 20.78 5.43
N PHE A 213 -7.37 21.92 5.85
CA PHE A 213 -8.59 22.47 5.24
C PHE A 213 -8.37 22.90 3.78
N ILE A 214 -7.26 23.58 3.48
CA ILE A 214 -6.91 23.95 2.10
C ILE A 214 -6.73 22.70 1.24
N GLY A 215 -5.96 21.71 1.71
CA GLY A 215 -5.76 20.46 0.98
C GLY A 215 -7.05 19.69 0.75
N ALA A 216 -7.93 19.61 1.77
CA ALA A 216 -9.23 18.98 1.65
C ALA A 216 -10.14 19.71 0.66
N PHE A 217 -10.17 21.04 0.71
CA PHE A 217 -10.92 21.84 -0.27
C PHE A 217 -10.43 21.58 -1.71
N LEU A 218 -9.11 21.60 -1.93
CA LEU A 218 -8.51 21.35 -3.24
C LEU A 218 -8.72 19.91 -3.74
N MET A 219 -8.78 18.94 -2.84
CA MET A 219 -9.13 17.56 -3.17
C MET A 219 -10.59 17.45 -3.62
N PHE A 220 -11.52 17.98 -2.82
CA PHE A 220 -12.95 17.77 -3.02
C PHE A 220 -13.62 18.75 -3.99
N ILE A 221 -12.94 19.84 -4.41
CA ILE A 221 -13.40 20.69 -5.52
C ILE A 221 -13.19 20.03 -6.89
N ASN A 222 -12.54 18.86 -6.95
CA ASN A 222 -12.34 18.14 -8.20
C ASN A 222 -13.68 17.84 -8.89
N GLY A 223 -13.70 17.95 -10.23
CA GLY A 223 -14.90 17.76 -11.04
C GLY A 223 -15.56 16.38 -10.86
N ALA A 224 -14.81 15.36 -10.46
CA ALA A 224 -15.39 14.05 -10.12
C ALA A 224 -16.36 14.15 -8.93
N TYR A 225 -15.99 14.84 -7.87
CA TYR A 225 -16.84 14.99 -6.68
C TYR A 225 -18.02 15.93 -6.90
N ILE A 226 -17.81 16.97 -7.71
CA ILE A 226 -18.88 17.88 -8.12
C ILE A 226 -19.96 17.11 -8.89
N LYS A 227 -19.59 16.22 -9.82
CA LYS A 227 -20.55 15.37 -10.56
C LYS A 227 -21.32 14.41 -9.66
N ILE A 228 -20.65 13.83 -8.66
CA ILE A 228 -21.29 12.99 -7.65
C ILE A 228 -22.34 13.78 -6.86
N LEU A 229 -22.03 15.03 -6.47
CA LEU A 229 -22.96 15.92 -5.76
C LEU A 229 -24.22 16.23 -6.61
N PHE A 230 -24.06 16.38 -7.92
CA PHE A 230 -25.16 16.61 -8.87
C PHE A 230 -25.78 15.33 -9.43
N GLY A 231 -25.38 14.14 -8.96
CA GLY A 231 -26.00 12.85 -9.33
C GLY A 231 -25.74 12.37 -10.77
N THR A 232 -24.66 12.84 -11.41
CA THR A 232 -24.36 12.54 -12.83
C THR A 232 -23.17 11.59 -13.02
N ASP A 233 -22.57 11.07 -11.93
CA ASP A 233 -21.44 10.14 -11.98
C ASP A 233 -21.93 8.68 -12.02
N SER A 234 -21.52 7.92 -13.04
CA SER A 234 -21.88 6.51 -13.21
C SER A 234 -20.98 5.54 -12.44
N TYR A 235 -19.79 5.97 -12.00
CA TYR A 235 -18.79 5.13 -11.34
C TYR A 235 -18.82 5.28 -9.81
N ARG A 236 -19.18 6.46 -9.28
CA ARG A 236 -19.23 6.75 -7.83
C ARG A 236 -20.60 7.27 -7.42
N SER A 237 -21.15 6.77 -6.31
CA SER A 237 -22.49 7.13 -5.84
C SER A 237 -22.56 7.44 -4.34
N LEU A 238 -23.25 8.51 -3.95
CA LEU A 238 -23.56 8.86 -2.55
C LEU A 238 -24.79 8.13 -1.99
N LYS A 239 -25.74 7.79 -2.86
CA LYS A 239 -26.80 6.83 -2.59
C LYS A 239 -26.39 5.58 -3.31
N GLY A 240 -25.97 4.54 -2.58
CA GLY A 240 -25.50 3.28 -3.14
C GLY A 240 -26.31 2.91 -4.37
N SER A 241 -25.70 3.06 -5.55
CA SER A 241 -26.38 2.70 -6.79
C SER A 241 -26.75 1.23 -6.70
N SER A 242 -27.83 0.86 -7.36
CA SER A 242 -28.58 -0.38 -7.21
C SER A 242 -27.78 -1.68 -7.44
N ASN A 243 -26.46 -1.64 -7.63
CA ASN A 243 -25.53 -2.76 -7.62
C ASN A 243 -24.20 -2.41 -6.89
N SER A 244 -24.13 -2.76 -5.60
CA SER A 244 -23.13 -3.72 -5.06
C SER A 244 -21.66 -3.36 -4.76
N ASP A 245 -21.27 -2.22 -4.14
CA ASP A 245 -19.85 -2.02 -3.72
C ASP A 245 -19.58 -1.20 -2.42
N THR A 246 -20.55 -1.08 -1.50
CA THR A 246 -20.30 -0.50 -0.17
C THR A 246 -19.43 -1.42 0.70
N MET A 247 -18.82 -0.91 1.78
CA MET A 247 -17.98 -1.74 2.66
C MET A 247 -18.69 -3.00 3.16
N ILE A 248 -19.95 -2.89 3.57
CA ILE A 248 -20.74 -4.03 4.07
C ILE A 248 -20.96 -5.05 2.96
N HIS A 249 -21.36 -4.60 1.76
CA HIS A 249 -21.61 -5.49 0.65
C HIS A 249 -20.32 -6.19 0.19
N TYR A 250 -19.22 -5.44 0.04
CA TYR A 250 -17.91 -5.99 -0.28
C TYR A 250 -17.47 -7.04 0.75
N MET A 251 -17.68 -6.78 2.04
CA MET A 251 -17.33 -7.74 3.09
C MET A 251 -18.16 -9.03 3.00
N LEU A 252 -19.47 -8.91 2.75
CA LEU A 252 -20.38 -10.04 2.58
C LEU A 252 -20.11 -10.87 1.32
N THR A 253 -19.60 -10.27 0.25
CA THR A 253 -19.26 -10.99 -0.99
C THR A 253 -17.88 -11.64 -0.92
N GLN A 254 -16.90 -11.00 -0.28
CA GLN A 254 -15.52 -11.50 -0.22
C GLN A 254 -15.27 -12.52 0.90
N PHE A 255 -16.05 -12.48 1.99
CA PHE A 255 -15.82 -13.31 3.17
C PHE A 255 -17.09 -14.05 3.57
N SER A 256 -16.93 -15.31 4.01
CA SER A 256 -18.06 -16.05 4.59
C SER A 256 -18.56 -15.36 5.86
N THR A 257 -19.86 -15.50 6.17
CA THR A 257 -20.49 -14.96 7.37
C THR A 257 -19.75 -15.35 8.66
N LYS A 258 -19.24 -16.60 8.76
CA LYS A 258 -18.45 -17.06 9.93
C LYS A 258 -17.17 -16.23 10.12
N HIS A 259 -16.40 -16.04 9.06
CA HIS A 259 -15.18 -15.23 9.09
C HIS A 259 -15.47 -13.76 9.46
N LEU A 260 -16.57 -13.19 8.97
CA LEU A 260 -16.98 -11.82 9.33
C LEU A 260 -17.36 -11.69 10.80
N ILE A 261 -18.15 -12.63 11.33
CA ILE A 261 -18.51 -12.65 12.77
C ILE A 261 -17.23 -12.75 13.62
N MET A 262 -16.32 -13.66 13.26
CA MET A 262 -15.05 -13.80 13.98
C MET A 262 -14.21 -12.52 13.93
N LEU A 263 -14.15 -11.84 12.77
CA LEU A 263 -13.44 -10.57 12.63
C LEU A 263 -14.06 -9.47 13.50
N ILE A 264 -15.39 -9.32 13.48
CA ILE A 264 -16.11 -8.32 14.28
C ILE A 264 -15.89 -8.57 15.77
N VAL A 265 -16.02 -9.82 16.21
CA VAL A 265 -15.78 -10.21 17.61
C VAL A 265 -14.32 -9.94 18.00
N ALA A 266 -13.35 -10.28 17.14
CA ALA A 266 -11.94 -10.00 17.40
C ALA A 266 -11.66 -8.49 17.52
N ILE A 267 -12.22 -7.66 16.63
CA ILE A 267 -12.08 -6.19 16.69
C ILE A 267 -12.72 -5.64 17.97
N LEU A 268 -13.89 -6.14 18.35
CA LEU A 268 -14.58 -5.73 19.58
C LEU A 268 -13.76 -6.09 20.82
N ILE A 269 -13.29 -7.34 20.92
CA ILE A 269 -12.43 -7.79 22.03
C ILE A 269 -11.16 -6.94 22.09
N PHE A 270 -10.50 -6.73 20.96
CA PHE A 270 -9.29 -5.91 20.89
C PHE A 270 -9.55 -4.48 21.36
N THR A 271 -10.64 -3.86 20.90
CA THR A 271 -11.03 -2.50 21.27
C THR A 271 -11.31 -2.38 22.76
N VAL A 272 -12.11 -3.29 23.31
CA VAL A 272 -12.42 -3.35 24.74
C VAL A 272 -11.14 -3.53 25.56
N ALA A 273 -10.27 -4.47 25.16
CA ALA A 273 -8.98 -4.70 25.82
C ALA A 273 -8.08 -3.46 25.81
N VAL A 274 -7.96 -2.78 24.67
CA VAL A 274 -7.17 -1.54 24.54
C VAL A 274 -7.74 -0.43 25.41
N VAL A 275 -9.06 -0.25 25.45
CA VAL A 275 -9.70 0.77 26.31
C VAL A 275 -9.41 0.49 27.78
N PHE A 276 -9.67 -0.74 28.26
CA PHE A 276 -9.42 -1.10 29.66
C PHE A 276 -7.95 -0.97 30.04
N TYR A 277 -7.04 -1.45 29.19
CA TYR A 277 -5.61 -1.29 29.39
C TYR A 277 -5.21 0.19 29.48
N THR A 278 -5.67 1.00 28.53
CA THR A 278 -5.32 2.43 28.43
C THR A 278 -5.84 3.24 29.62
N LEU A 279 -7.00 2.89 30.17
CA LEU A 279 -7.52 3.52 31.39
C LEU A 279 -6.62 3.28 32.60
N ARG A 280 -5.99 2.10 32.71
CA ARG A 280 -5.09 1.72 33.80
C ARG A 280 -3.66 2.27 33.67
N VAL A 281 -3.23 2.59 32.45
CA VAL A 281 -1.92 3.19 32.20
C VAL A 281 -1.79 4.53 32.94
N ARG A 282 -0.63 4.82 33.54
CA ARG A 282 -0.38 6.12 34.20
C ARG A 282 0.18 7.19 33.25
N ASN A 283 0.89 6.78 32.21
CA ASN A 283 1.54 7.70 31.27
C ASN A 283 0.51 8.35 30.32
N THR A 284 0.31 9.66 30.43
CA THR A 284 -0.66 10.40 29.62
C THR A 284 -0.35 10.38 28.14
N LYS A 285 0.93 10.41 27.74
CA LYS A 285 1.32 10.31 26.31
C LYS A 285 0.93 8.97 25.72
N GLN A 286 1.07 7.89 26.49
CA GLN A 286 0.61 6.57 26.09
C GLN A 286 -0.91 6.52 25.93
N LYS A 287 -1.67 7.18 26.82
CA LYS A 287 -3.13 7.32 26.69
C LYS A 287 -3.54 8.03 25.42
N ILE A 288 -2.91 9.17 25.14
CA ILE A 288 -3.16 9.97 23.93
C ILE A 288 -2.86 9.10 22.70
N ALA A 289 -1.71 8.42 22.65
CA ALA A 289 -1.37 7.55 21.54
C ALA A 289 -2.42 6.46 21.30
N ASN A 290 -2.77 5.69 22.34
CA ASN A 290 -3.72 4.59 22.22
C ASN A 290 -5.12 5.07 21.80
N PHE A 291 -5.66 6.10 22.47
CA PHE A 291 -6.99 6.60 22.13
C PHE A 291 -7.04 7.29 20.77
N SER A 292 -6.02 8.07 20.40
CA SER A 292 -5.97 8.71 19.08
C SER A 292 -5.88 7.69 17.95
N LEU A 293 -5.04 6.65 18.08
CA LEU A 293 -4.93 5.58 17.09
C LEU A 293 -6.23 4.75 17.01
N LEU A 294 -6.83 4.42 18.16
CA LEU A 294 -8.07 3.65 18.23
C LEU A 294 -9.23 4.42 17.58
N LEU A 295 -9.40 5.69 17.89
CA LEU A 295 -10.42 6.53 17.26
C LEU A 295 -10.16 6.68 15.75
N SER A 296 -8.91 6.94 15.37
CA SER A 296 -8.53 7.09 13.96
C SER A 296 -8.84 5.82 13.14
N SER A 297 -8.68 4.64 13.75
CA SER A 297 -8.94 3.34 13.11
C SER A 297 -10.39 3.16 12.67
N PHE A 298 -11.35 3.77 13.38
CA PHE A 298 -12.77 3.72 13.03
C PHE A 298 -13.17 4.89 12.12
N VAL A 299 -12.68 6.10 12.41
CA VAL A 299 -13.02 7.30 11.63
C VAL A 299 -12.56 7.17 10.18
N VAL A 300 -11.40 6.57 9.92
CA VAL A 300 -10.84 6.45 8.57
C VAL A 300 -11.65 5.53 7.66
N VAL A 301 -12.44 4.60 8.19
CA VAL A 301 -13.29 3.68 7.39
C VAL A 301 -14.77 4.04 7.41
N ALA A 302 -15.19 4.91 8.35
CA ALA A 302 -16.59 5.32 8.51
C ALA A 302 -17.26 5.84 7.22
N PRO A 303 -16.60 6.62 6.34
CA PRO A 303 -17.22 7.08 5.10
C PRO A 303 -17.70 5.93 4.19
N PHE A 304 -17.02 4.78 4.19
CA PHE A 304 -17.34 3.65 3.32
C PHE A 304 -18.54 2.81 3.76
N ILE A 305 -19.16 3.17 4.90
CA ILE A 305 -20.49 2.66 5.26
C ILE A 305 -21.51 3.08 4.21
N VAL A 306 -21.36 4.29 3.65
CA VAL A 306 -22.30 4.89 2.69
C VAL A 306 -21.68 5.15 1.32
N VAL A 307 -20.36 5.30 1.21
CA VAL A 307 -19.65 5.59 -0.04
C VAL A 307 -19.11 4.30 -0.69
N SER A 308 -19.29 4.17 -2.00
CA SER A 308 -18.70 3.16 -2.88
C SER A 308 -17.76 3.80 -3.92
N PRO A 309 -16.80 3.05 -4.51
CA PRO A 309 -16.47 1.64 -4.25
C PRO A 309 -15.51 1.44 -3.07
N PHE A 310 -15.74 0.39 -2.29
CA PHE A 310 -14.83 -0.03 -1.22
C PHE A 310 -13.89 -1.14 -1.68
N GLY A 311 -12.63 -1.09 -1.26
CA GLY A 311 -11.68 -2.18 -1.45
C GLY A 311 -10.83 -2.41 -0.21
N SER A 312 -10.23 -3.59 -0.09
CA SER A 312 -9.41 -3.97 1.07
C SER A 312 -8.26 -2.99 1.37
N ARG A 313 -7.74 -2.27 0.37
CA ARG A 313 -6.78 -1.16 0.55
C ARG A 313 -7.24 -0.05 1.50
N CYS A 314 -8.54 0.24 1.56
CA CYS A 314 -9.10 1.26 2.45
C CYS A 314 -8.96 0.87 3.93
N MET A 315 -8.75 -0.43 4.23
CA MET A 315 -8.50 -0.92 5.58
C MET A 315 -7.03 -0.83 6.01
N PHE A 316 -6.11 -0.45 5.11
CA PHE A 316 -4.68 -0.43 5.43
C PHE A 316 -4.36 0.52 6.60
N ALA A 317 -4.94 1.72 6.61
CA ALA A 317 -4.75 2.67 7.70
C ALA A 317 -5.27 2.11 9.03
N THR A 318 -6.48 1.55 9.06
CA THR A 318 -7.08 0.89 10.23
C THR A 318 -6.19 -0.25 10.75
N TYR A 319 -5.73 -1.13 9.86
CA TYR A 319 -4.81 -2.21 10.18
C TYR A 319 -3.52 -1.68 10.84
N MET A 320 -2.90 -0.67 10.22
CA MET A 320 -1.67 -0.10 10.74
C MET A 320 -1.86 0.67 12.06
N PHE A 321 -3.00 1.29 12.30
CA PHE A 321 -3.29 1.92 13.60
C PHE A 321 -3.44 0.87 14.70
N PHE A 322 -4.18 -0.23 14.46
CA PHE A 322 -4.25 -1.33 15.41
C PHE A 322 -2.90 -2.00 15.66
N ALA A 323 -2.13 -2.25 14.60
CA ALA A 323 -0.77 -2.76 14.71
C ALA A 323 0.11 -1.80 15.53
N THR A 324 0.02 -0.50 15.28
CA THR A 324 0.81 0.51 16.02
C THR A 324 0.46 0.51 17.51
N ILE A 325 -0.83 0.41 17.88
CA ILE A 325 -1.25 0.26 19.28
C ILE A 325 -0.59 -0.98 19.88
N PHE A 326 -0.73 -2.14 19.23
CA PHE A 326 -0.14 -3.38 19.72
C PHE A 326 1.37 -3.25 19.89
N ILE A 327 2.07 -2.78 18.85
CA ILE A 327 3.54 -2.64 18.81
C ILE A 327 4.05 -1.77 19.95
N ILE A 328 3.49 -0.56 20.13
CA ILE A 328 3.93 0.39 21.15
C ILE A 328 3.78 -0.22 22.54
N ASN A 329 2.62 -0.80 22.83
CA ASN A 329 2.33 -1.32 24.16
C ASN A 329 3.12 -2.61 24.43
N PHE A 330 3.32 -3.46 23.42
CA PHE A 330 4.10 -4.69 23.52
C PHE A 330 5.60 -4.41 23.71
N ASP A 331 6.18 -3.47 22.97
CA ASP A 331 7.56 -3.01 23.18
C ASP A 331 7.74 -2.47 24.60
N MET A 332 6.81 -1.65 25.11
CA MET A 332 6.89 -1.14 26.49
C MET A 332 6.85 -2.23 27.56
N LEU A 333 6.08 -3.31 27.33
CA LEU A 333 6.05 -4.46 28.23
C LEU A 333 7.39 -5.22 28.21
N LEU A 334 8.06 -5.25 27.07
CA LEU A 334 9.31 -5.98 26.87
C LEU A 334 10.58 -5.13 27.00
N ASP A 335 10.46 -3.88 27.41
CA ASP A 335 11.56 -2.89 27.50
C ASP A 335 12.75 -3.38 28.37
N GLY A 336 12.50 -4.27 29.34
CA GLY A 336 13.56 -4.91 30.14
C GLY A 336 14.34 -6.02 29.43
N TYR A 337 13.74 -6.64 28.41
CA TYR A 337 14.28 -7.81 27.69
C TYR A 337 14.78 -7.46 26.28
N GLU A 338 14.88 -6.16 25.97
CA GLU A 338 15.18 -5.65 24.62
C GLU A 338 16.41 -6.31 23.99
N LYS A 339 17.50 -6.49 24.76
CA LYS A 339 18.76 -7.08 24.28
C LYS A 339 18.60 -8.51 23.75
N PHE A 340 17.64 -9.27 24.26
CA PHE A 340 17.42 -10.67 23.89
C PHE A 340 16.40 -10.81 22.76
N ILE A 341 15.34 -10.02 22.78
CA ILE A 341 14.25 -10.11 21.79
C ILE A 341 14.57 -9.39 20.48
N LEU A 342 15.36 -8.31 20.53
CA LEU A 342 15.64 -7.49 19.35
C LEU A 342 16.33 -8.30 18.24
N PRO A 343 17.38 -9.10 18.48
CA PRO A 343 17.97 -9.96 17.47
C PRO A 343 16.95 -10.90 16.81
N VAL A 344 16.06 -11.50 17.60
CA VAL A 344 15.01 -12.39 17.11
C VAL A 344 14.07 -11.66 16.16
N PHE A 345 13.53 -10.50 16.56
CA PHE A 345 12.64 -9.73 15.70
C PHE A 345 13.34 -9.17 14.45
N MET A 346 14.62 -8.81 14.53
CA MET A 346 15.38 -8.38 13.35
C MET A 346 15.56 -9.53 12.35
N VAL A 347 15.90 -10.74 12.83
CA VAL A 347 16.03 -11.92 11.96
C VAL A 347 14.69 -12.26 11.30
N ILE A 348 13.59 -12.22 12.05
CA ILE A 348 12.24 -12.44 11.48
C ILE A 348 11.90 -11.36 10.43
N ALA A 349 12.13 -10.08 10.75
CA ALA A 349 11.85 -8.98 9.84
C ALA A 349 12.64 -9.09 8.53
N ILE A 350 13.95 -9.37 8.62
CA ILE A 350 14.82 -9.54 7.44
C ILE A 350 14.45 -10.80 6.67
N GLY A 351 14.21 -11.93 7.35
CA GLY A 351 13.84 -13.19 6.71
C GLY A 351 12.51 -13.09 5.95
N LEU A 352 11.51 -12.43 6.55
CA LEU A 352 10.25 -12.11 5.86
C LEU A 352 10.49 -11.17 4.69
N GLY A 353 11.35 -10.16 4.85
CA GLY A 353 11.68 -9.21 3.81
C GLY A 353 12.29 -9.89 2.58
N ILE A 354 13.29 -10.77 2.78
CA ILE A 354 13.92 -11.56 1.72
C ILE A 354 12.90 -12.48 1.05
N LYS A 355 12.02 -13.13 1.82
CA LYS A 355 10.96 -13.98 1.28
C LYS A 355 10.01 -13.18 0.37
N THR A 356 9.55 -12.01 0.82
CA THR A 356 8.67 -11.13 0.05
C THR A 356 9.36 -10.60 -1.21
N ASP A 357 10.66 -10.28 -1.11
CA ASP A 357 11.46 -9.86 -2.26
C ASP A 357 11.57 -10.96 -3.33
N ALA A 358 11.94 -12.19 -2.92
CA ALA A 358 12.02 -13.33 -3.81
C ALA A 358 10.69 -13.65 -4.50
N MET A 359 9.58 -13.51 -3.76
CA MET A 359 8.23 -13.64 -4.29
C MET A 359 7.92 -12.55 -5.33
N SER A 360 8.22 -11.29 -5.02
CA SER A 360 8.02 -10.15 -5.92
C SER A 360 8.81 -10.29 -7.21
N HIS A 361 10.07 -10.73 -7.11
CA HIS A 361 10.93 -11.03 -8.25
C HIS A 361 10.35 -12.14 -9.15
N ASN A 362 9.74 -13.17 -8.57
CA ASN A 362 9.07 -14.22 -9.33
C ASN A 362 7.87 -13.69 -10.14
N TYR A 363 7.03 -12.84 -9.52
CA TYR A 363 5.92 -12.20 -10.23
C TYR A 363 6.42 -11.30 -11.35
N GLY A 364 7.41 -10.44 -11.08
CA GLY A 364 8.01 -9.56 -12.07
C GLY A 364 8.59 -10.30 -13.26
N ASN A 365 9.27 -11.42 -13.03
CA ASN A 365 9.84 -12.22 -14.12
C ASN A 365 8.78 -12.94 -14.94
N THR A 366 7.73 -13.46 -14.28
CA THR A 366 6.58 -14.05 -14.97
C THR A 366 5.92 -13.03 -15.90
N PHE A 367 5.69 -11.81 -15.41
CA PHE A 367 5.12 -10.74 -16.22
C PHE A 367 6.02 -10.35 -17.40
N LYS A 368 7.33 -10.18 -17.18
CA LYS A 368 8.29 -9.89 -18.26
C LYS A 368 8.27 -10.98 -19.34
N MET A 369 8.30 -12.25 -18.93
CA MET A 369 8.25 -13.39 -19.86
C MET A 369 6.93 -13.41 -20.64
N GLN A 370 5.81 -13.12 -19.97
CA GLN A 370 4.49 -13.05 -20.59
C GLN A 370 4.40 -11.92 -21.64
N VAL A 371 4.99 -10.74 -21.35
CA VAL A 371 5.09 -9.63 -22.32
C VAL A 371 5.93 -10.04 -23.53
N GLN A 372 7.13 -10.56 -23.31
CA GLN A 372 8.04 -10.97 -24.40
C GLN A 372 7.41 -12.05 -25.28
N TYR A 373 6.78 -13.05 -24.66
CA TYR A 373 6.15 -14.13 -25.38
C TYR A 373 4.91 -13.65 -26.15
N SER A 374 4.11 -12.74 -25.58
CA SER A 374 2.98 -12.14 -26.31
C SER A 374 3.43 -11.35 -27.54
N MET A 375 4.51 -10.56 -27.40
CA MET A 375 5.12 -9.83 -28.51
C MET A 375 5.63 -10.77 -29.62
N TYR A 376 6.30 -11.87 -29.25
CA TYR A 376 6.73 -12.89 -30.21
C TYR A 376 5.54 -13.52 -30.95
N GLN A 377 4.48 -13.88 -30.20
CA GLN A 377 3.28 -14.51 -30.77
C GLN A 377 2.56 -13.62 -31.80
N ASN A 378 2.68 -12.29 -31.72
CA ASN A 378 2.10 -11.36 -32.69
C ASN A 378 2.65 -11.54 -34.12
N ASN A 379 3.84 -12.13 -34.26
CA ASN A 379 4.50 -12.37 -35.55
C ASN A 379 4.34 -13.83 -36.05
N VAL A 380 3.67 -14.69 -35.28
CA VAL A 380 3.44 -16.10 -35.65
C VAL A 380 2.02 -16.27 -36.14
N GLN A 381 1.84 -16.94 -37.28
CA GLN A 381 0.51 -17.30 -37.79
C GLN A 381 -0.03 -18.55 -37.07
N ARG A 382 -1.06 -18.37 -36.24
CA ARG A 382 -1.77 -19.44 -35.52
C ARG A 382 -3.13 -18.95 -35.01
N ASN A 383 -4.01 -19.91 -34.72
CA ASN A 383 -5.36 -19.66 -34.20
C ASN A 383 -5.43 -19.52 -32.67
N SER A 384 -4.33 -19.78 -31.96
CA SER A 384 -4.28 -19.75 -30.49
C SER A 384 -3.27 -18.74 -29.98
N GLN A 385 -3.60 -18.09 -28.87
CA GLN A 385 -2.72 -17.21 -28.10
C GLN A 385 -2.46 -17.86 -26.74
N TYR A 386 -1.20 -18.10 -26.42
CA TYR A 386 -0.77 -18.76 -25.19
C TYR A 386 -0.44 -17.73 -24.11
N PHE A 387 -1.00 -17.91 -22.91
CA PHE A 387 -0.82 -17.00 -21.77
C PHE A 387 -0.16 -17.72 -20.59
N LEU A 388 1.04 -17.29 -20.23
CA LEU A 388 1.81 -17.81 -19.11
C LEU A 388 1.18 -17.41 -17.78
N GLN A 389 0.78 -18.39 -16.98
CA GLN A 389 0.15 -18.15 -15.68
C GLN A 389 1.20 -17.94 -14.58
N TYR A 390 0.83 -17.15 -13.57
CA TYR A 390 1.59 -17.01 -12.32
C TYR A 390 1.53 -18.29 -11.49
N LYS A 391 2.52 -18.50 -10.61
CA LYS A 391 2.56 -19.64 -9.68
C LYS A 391 1.33 -19.67 -8.76
N ASP A 392 0.97 -18.50 -8.26
CA ASP A 392 -0.24 -18.23 -7.49
C ASP A 392 -0.60 -16.75 -7.69
N THR A 393 -1.75 -16.31 -7.20
CA THR A 393 -2.19 -14.90 -7.29
C THR A 393 -2.45 -14.31 -5.91
N ASN A 394 -1.81 -14.86 -4.87
CA ASN A 394 -2.11 -14.54 -3.47
C ASN A 394 -1.59 -13.17 -3.01
N HIS A 395 -0.65 -12.57 -3.76
CA HIS A 395 0.01 -11.33 -3.37
C HIS A 395 0.08 -10.29 -4.49
N ILE A 396 -0.64 -10.51 -5.60
CA ILE A 396 -0.76 -9.56 -6.71
C ILE A 396 -2.23 -9.20 -6.94
N TRP A 397 -2.49 -7.95 -7.33
CA TRP A 397 -3.84 -7.50 -7.64
C TRP A 397 -4.17 -7.76 -9.12
N LEU A 398 -5.01 -8.77 -9.35
CA LEU A 398 -5.53 -9.11 -10.67
C LEU A 398 -7.05 -8.97 -10.63
N THR A 399 -7.60 -8.05 -11.43
CA THR A 399 -9.05 -7.90 -11.62
C THR A 399 -9.62 -9.03 -12.49
N ALA A 400 -8.80 -9.59 -13.37
CA ALA A 400 -9.07 -10.78 -14.14
C ALA A 400 -7.79 -11.62 -14.28
N GLN A 401 -7.94 -12.90 -14.63
CA GLN A 401 -6.78 -13.70 -15.04
C GLN A 401 -6.11 -13.04 -16.25
N ILE A 402 -4.80 -13.19 -16.41
CA ILE A 402 -4.00 -12.41 -17.38
C ILE A 402 -4.49 -12.53 -18.84
N GLN A 403 -5.08 -13.67 -19.21
CA GLN A 403 -5.68 -13.87 -20.53
C GLN A 403 -6.96 -13.04 -20.76
N ASN A 404 -7.65 -12.68 -19.68
CA ASN A 404 -8.88 -11.88 -19.68
C ASN A 404 -8.62 -10.42 -19.27
N ASP A 405 -7.36 -10.02 -19.04
CA ASP A 405 -7.01 -8.65 -18.70
C ASP A 405 -7.04 -7.77 -19.95
N ALA A 406 -8.03 -6.86 -20.00
CA ALA A 406 -8.24 -5.97 -21.13
C ALA A 406 -7.04 -5.03 -21.38
N ASN A 407 -6.42 -4.51 -20.32
CA ASN A 407 -5.28 -3.60 -20.45
C ASN A 407 -4.05 -4.34 -20.97
N PHE A 408 -3.84 -5.57 -20.51
CA PHE A 408 -2.75 -6.40 -21.03
C PHE A 408 -2.96 -6.74 -22.51
N SER A 409 -4.17 -7.20 -22.86
CA SER A 409 -4.52 -7.58 -24.22
C SER A 409 -4.40 -6.41 -25.20
N GLU A 410 -4.86 -5.23 -24.81
CA GLU A 410 -4.76 -4.00 -25.62
C GLU A 410 -3.31 -3.64 -25.96
N LEU A 411 -2.38 -3.81 -25.01
CA LEU A 411 -0.99 -3.39 -25.18
C LEU A 411 -0.11 -4.43 -25.87
N TYR A 412 -0.36 -5.72 -25.65
CA TYR A 412 0.60 -6.77 -26.01
C TYR A 412 0.05 -7.84 -26.96
N VAL A 413 -1.25 -7.84 -27.28
CA VAL A 413 -1.89 -8.84 -28.15
C VAL A 413 -2.50 -8.17 -29.38
N LYS A 414 -1.95 -8.48 -30.57
CA LYS A 414 -2.40 -7.87 -31.85
C LYS A 414 -3.67 -8.51 -32.40
N ASN A 415 -3.80 -9.83 -32.32
CA ASN A 415 -4.96 -10.55 -32.83
C ASN A 415 -5.80 -11.08 -31.65
N LYS A 416 -6.93 -10.42 -31.41
CA LYS A 416 -7.84 -10.70 -30.30
C LYS A 416 -8.80 -11.87 -30.57
N ASP A 417 -8.91 -12.32 -31.82
CA ASP A 417 -9.81 -13.40 -32.23
C ASP A 417 -9.19 -14.80 -32.00
N ARG A 418 -7.94 -14.85 -31.55
CA ARG A 418 -7.26 -16.10 -31.23
C ARG A 418 -7.85 -16.76 -29.99
N ASN A 419 -7.96 -18.09 -30.03
CA ASN A 419 -8.31 -18.91 -28.87
C ASN A 419 -7.29 -18.68 -27.75
N MET A 420 -7.75 -18.18 -26.61
CA MET A 420 -6.92 -17.89 -25.45
C MET A 420 -6.63 -19.17 -24.68
N VAL A 421 -5.36 -19.57 -24.61
CA VAL A 421 -4.93 -20.83 -23.97
C VAL A 421 -4.00 -20.52 -22.80
N PRO A 422 -4.44 -20.71 -21.54
CA PRO A 422 -3.57 -20.54 -20.39
C PRO A 422 -2.56 -21.69 -20.30
N ILE A 423 -1.29 -21.35 -20.02
CA ILE A 423 -0.22 -22.32 -19.75
C ILE A 423 0.14 -22.25 -18.26
N ASN A 424 0.00 -23.38 -17.57
CA ASN A 424 0.30 -23.48 -16.14
C ASN A 424 1.77 -23.07 -15.84
N TYR A 425 1.98 -22.46 -14.67
CA TYR A 425 3.29 -22.00 -14.21
C TYR A 425 4.39 -23.06 -14.32
N TYR A 426 4.11 -24.29 -13.87
CA TYR A 426 5.11 -25.36 -13.86
C TYR A 426 5.47 -25.86 -15.27
N ASP A 427 4.55 -25.74 -16.23
CA ASP A 427 4.80 -26.17 -17.61
C ASP A 427 5.66 -25.20 -18.38
N TRP A 428 5.38 -23.90 -18.28
CA TRP A 428 6.19 -22.91 -18.99
C TRP A 428 7.56 -22.70 -18.33
N THR A 429 7.67 -22.84 -17.01
CA THR A 429 8.98 -22.78 -16.34
C THR A 429 9.82 -24.03 -16.60
N ASP A 430 9.21 -25.21 -16.81
CA ASP A 430 9.94 -26.40 -17.32
C ASP A 430 10.42 -26.18 -18.77
N ALA A 431 9.58 -25.58 -19.62
CA ALA A 431 9.96 -25.21 -20.98
C ALA A 431 11.16 -24.25 -20.99
N GLU A 432 11.14 -23.22 -20.15
CA GLU A 432 12.26 -22.29 -19.95
C GLU A 432 13.51 -23.02 -19.43
N ARG A 433 13.37 -23.89 -18.42
CA ARG A 433 14.48 -24.64 -17.82
C ARG A 433 15.20 -25.53 -18.83
N LYS A 434 14.49 -26.14 -19.78
CA LYS A 434 15.06 -26.96 -20.87
C LYS A 434 15.91 -26.16 -21.87
N LEU A 435 15.81 -24.83 -21.83
CA LEU A 435 16.62 -23.92 -22.64
C LEU A 435 17.76 -23.29 -21.85
N LYS A 436 17.78 -23.44 -20.52
CA LYS A 436 18.83 -22.91 -19.65
C LYS A 436 20.20 -23.50 -20.05
N GLY A 437 21.19 -22.63 -20.23
CA GLY A 437 22.54 -22.99 -20.65
C GLY A 437 22.75 -23.15 -22.15
N LYS A 438 21.69 -23.08 -22.97
CA LYS A 438 21.82 -23.03 -24.43
C LYS A 438 22.12 -21.60 -24.88
N LYS A 439 23.01 -21.46 -25.87
CA LYS A 439 23.34 -20.17 -26.48
C LYS A 439 22.45 -19.94 -27.70
N PHE A 440 21.80 -18.78 -27.76
CA PHE A 440 20.98 -18.34 -28.89
C PHE A 440 21.62 -17.10 -29.51
N LYS A 441 21.59 -16.99 -30.85
CA LYS A 441 22.20 -15.86 -31.57
C LYS A 441 21.39 -14.58 -31.37
N THR A 442 20.06 -14.71 -31.32
CA THR A 442 19.13 -13.59 -31.13
C THR A 442 18.09 -13.91 -30.06
N HIS A 443 17.40 -12.87 -29.57
CA HIS A 443 16.26 -13.04 -28.67
C HIS A 443 15.10 -13.79 -29.37
N ASP A 444 14.89 -13.54 -30.65
CA ASP A 444 13.87 -14.23 -31.45
C ASP A 444 14.17 -15.72 -31.61
N ASP A 445 15.44 -16.12 -31.72
CA ASP A 445 15.83 -17.54 -31.73
C ASP A 445 15.51 -18.22 -30.40
N TYR A 446 15.74 -17.52 -29.28
CA TYR A 446 15.35 -18.01 -27.96
C TYR A 446 13.82 -18.14 -27.85
N MET A 447 13.06 -17.13 -28.27
CA MET A 447 11.60 -17.17 -28.22
C MET A 447 11.01 -18.24 -29.14
N ARG A 448 11.61 -18.48 -30.31
CA ARG A 448 11.24 -19.60 -31.19
C ARG A 448 11.49 -20.95 -30.51
N ALA A 449 12.64 -21.13 -29.87
CA ALA A 449 12.94 -22.36 -29.14
C ALA A 449 12.01 -22.55 -27.93
N PHE A 450 11.67 -21.47 -27.23
CA PHE A 450 10.71 -21.48 -26.12
C PHE A 450 9.31 -21.86 -26.60
N ASP A 451 8.83 -21.22 -27.67
CA ASP A 451 7.55 -21.53 -28.31
C ASP A 451 7.45 -23.01 -28.70
N GLN A 452 8.51 -23.58 -29.29
CA GLN A 452 8.55 -25.01 -29.60
C GLN A 452 8.40 -25.90 -28.36
N GLN A 453 8.97 -25.52 -27.22
CA GLN A 453 8.78 -26.26 -25.96
C GLN A 453 7.36 -26.12 -25.44
N ILE A 454 6.75 -24.92 -25.53
CA ILE A 454 5.35 -24.69 -25.15
C ILE A 454 4.41 -25.52 -26.02
N LEU A 455 4.59 -25.54 -27.34
CA LEU A 455 3.78 -26.35 -28.25
C LEU A 455 3.88 -27.84 -27.95
N LYS A 456 5.07 -28.33 -27.56
CA LYS A 456 5.25 -29.72 -27.10
C LYS A 456 4.45 -29.99 -25.82
N LYS A 457 4.44 -29.06 -24.87
CA LYS A 457 3.65 -29.16 -23.63
C LYS A 457 2.15 -29.19 -23.92
N VAL A 458 1.67 -28.30 -24.77
CA VAL A 458 0.25 -28.23 -25.17
C VAL A 458 -0.22 -29.54 -25.79
N LYS A 459 0.56 -30.13 -26.70
CA LYS A 459 0.24 -31.44 -27.29
C LYS A 459 0.14 -32.55 -26.24
N LEU A 460 1.01 -32.55 -25.24
CA LEU A 460 0.99 -33.54 -24.16
C LEU A 460 -0.23 -33.36 -23.24
N ILE A 461 -0.67 -32.12 -23.01
CA ILE A 461 -1.86 -31.81 -22.21
C ILE A 461 -3.11 -32.30 -22.96
N GLN A 462 -3.25 -31.93 -24.23
CA GLN A 462 -4.39 -32.36 -25.07
C GLN A 462 -4.47 -33.88 -25.20
N ALA A 463 -3.32 -34.57 -25.31
CA ALA A 463 -3.28 -36.04 -25.37
C ALA A 463 -3.68 -36.73 -24.05
N LYS A 464 -3.61 -36.02 -22.92
CA LYS A 464 -4.07 -36.52 -21.61
C LYS A 464 -5.55 -36.25 -21.36
N GLU A 465 -6.10 -35.16 -21.89
CA GLU A 465 -7.53 -34.83 -21.77
C GLU A 465 -8.41 -35.67 -22.70
N ASN A 466 -7.84 -36.19 -23.80
CA ASN A 466 -8.52 -37.07 -24.75
C ASN A 466 -8.41 -38.57 -24.37
N LYS A 467 -7.89 -38.90 -23.19
CA LYS A 467 -7.85 -40.26 -22.60
C LYS A 467 -8.67 -40.26 -21.32
#